data_AF-A0AAE2ECZ9-F1
#
_entry.id   AF-A0AAE2ECZ9-F1
#
_cell.length_a   1.000
_cell.length_b   1.000
_cell.length_c   1.000
_cell.angle_alpha   90.00
_cell.angle_beta   90.00
_cell.angle_gamma   90.00
#
_symmetry.space_group_name_H-M   'P 1'
#
loop_
_entity.id
_entity.type
_entity.pdbx_description
1 polymer ?
#
loop_
_entity_poly.entity_id
_entity_poly.type
_entity_poly.pdbx_seq_one_letter_code
_entity_poly.pdbx_strand_id
1 'polypeptide(L)'
;MKKILITFLLFFASAQVMAADPITPDQEQRAQKLVYDFLFNDPDSPRIGAKNPKLTLVVFTDYNCPYCKKFDPYLEKIVEKHPQVAVVFKFLPFRSESSLTAARDALTVWRSHPEQFMKFNETLMAKKGYHDDASIQEAQKRAGVNVATPDDTSLVTVKRSLIIAEKLGIQGTPATLIGEGLLPGWVPFEQFDEMVTDALKNR
;
A
#
# COMPACT_ATOMS: atom_id res chain seq x y z
N MET A 1 5.51 -23.61 67.39
CA MET A 1 4.90 -24.94 67.21
C MET A 1 3.39 -24.82 67.05
N LYS A 2 2.86 -24.94 65.83
CA LYS A 2 1.57 -25.58 65.50
C LYS A 2 1.41 -25.56 63.98
N LYS A 3 1.39 -26.77 63.42
CA LYS A 3 1.16 -27.09 62.00
C LYS A 3 -0.32 -26.86 61.70
N ILE A 4 -0.65 -26.17 60.62
CA ILE A 4 -1.97 -26.26 59.99
C ILE A 4 -1.73 -26.54 58.51
N LEU A 5 -2.02 -27.78 58.15
CA LEU A 5 -1.99 -28.34 56.81
C LEU A 5 -3.33 -28.00 56.16
N ILE A 6 -3.34 -27.07 55.20
CA ILE A 6 -4.51 -26.81 54.35
C ILE A 6 -4.20 -27.38 52.98
N THR A 7 -4.76 -28.55 52.71
CA THR A 7 -4.82 -29.17 51.39
C THR A 7 -5.85 -28.41 50.55
N PHE A 8 -5.40 -27.45 49.75
CA PHE A 8 -6.22 -26.87 48.69
C PHE A 8 -5.99 -27.67 47.40
N LEU A 9 -6.86 -28.67 47.18
CA LEU A 9 -7.10 -29.22 45.84
C LEU A 9 -7.81 -28.13 45.03
N LEU A 10 -7.06 -27.36 44.24
CA LEU A 10 -7.63 -26.53 43.18
C LEU A 10 -7.34 -27.20 41.86
N PHE A 11 -8.43 -27.68 41.25
CA PHE A 11 -8.54 -28.09 39.86
C PHE A 11 -7.76 -27.11 38.97
N PHE A 12 -6.61 -27.55 38.45
CA PHE A 12 -6.05 -26.97 37.24
C PHE A 12 -6.96 -27.42 36.09
N ALA A 13 -7.99 -26.64 35.78
CA ALA A 13 -8.59 -26.69 34.46
C ALA A 13 -7.53 -26.17 33.49
N SER A 14 -6.75 -27.08 32.91
CA SER A 14 -5.87 -26.80 31.80
C SER A 14 -6.73 -26.28 30.66
N ALA A 15 -6.80 -24.96 30.51
CA ALA A 15 -7.22 -24.35 29.25
C ALA A 15 -6.23 -24.83 28.20
N GLN A 16 -6.60 -25.88 27.47
CA GLN A 16 -5.89 -26.28 26.27
C GLN A 16 -6.00 -25.10 25.31
N VAL A 17 -4.91 -24.35 25.18
CA VAL A 17 -4.72 -23.45 24.06
C VAL A 17 -4.80 -24.33 22.83
N MET A 18 -5.93 -24.29 22.13
CA MET A 18 -6.09 -24.94 20.84
C MET A 18 -5.12 -24.23 19.89
N ALA A 19 -3.95 -24.83 19.66
CA ALA A 19 -3.08 -24.41 18.58
C ALA A 19 -3.87 -24.55 17.28
N ALA A 20 -3.94 -23.49 16.49
CA ALA A 20 -4.53 -23.58 15.15
C ALA A 20 -3.76 -24.64 14.35
N ASP A 21 -4.47 -25.48 13.61
CA ASP A 21 -3.86 -26.50 12.76
C ASP A 21 -2.89 -25.85 11.75
N PRO A 22 -1.76 -26.51 11.42
CA PRO A 22 -0.83 -26.00 10.42
C PRO A 22 -1.52 -25.86 9.06
N ILE A 23 -1.22 -24.76 8.36
CA ILE A 23 -1.75 -24.52 7.01
C ILE A 23 -1.28 -25.62 6.05
N THR A 24 -2.21 -26.09 5.21
CA THR A 24 -1.92 -27.04 4.13
C THR A 24 -1.21 -26.33 2.97
N PRO A 25 -0.45 -27.06 2.12
CA PRO A 25 0.17 -26.49 0.92
C PRO A 25 -0.82 -25.77 -0.01
N ASP A 26 -2.04 -26.29 -0.16
CA ASP A 26 -3.09 -25.65 -0.97
C ASP A 26 -3.56 -24.30 -0.37
N GLN A 27 -3.68 -24.23 0.96
CA GLN A 27 -3.99 -22.99 1.65
C GLN A 27 -2.87 -21.96 1.51
N GLU A 28 -1.61 -22.41 1.56
CA GLU A 28 -0.45 -21.54 1.34
C GLU A 28 -0.43 -20.99 -0.09
N GLN A 29 -0.58 -21.85 -1.10
CA GLN A 29 -0.63 -21.43 -2.51
C GLN A 29 -1.78 -20.44 -2.76
N ARG A 30 -2.96 -20.69 -2.19
CA ARG A 30 -4.09 -19.77 -2.28
C ARG A 30 -3.79 -18.42 -1.62
N ALA A 31 -3.16 -18.42 -0.45
CA ALA A 31 -2.76 -17.19 0.22
C ALA A 31 -1.74 -16.40 -0.60
N GLN A 32 -0.73 -17.07 -1.16
CA GLN A 32 0.26 -16.45 -2.06
C GLN A 32 -0.41 -15.84 -3.30
N LYS A 33 -1.37 -16.55 -3.92
CA LYS A 33 -2.14 -16.02 -5.05
C LYS A 33 -2.93 -14.77 -4.67
N LEU A 34 -3.60 -14.76 -3.52
CA LEU A 34 -4.36 -13.59 -3.06
C LEU A 34 -3.46 -12.38 -2.78
N VAL A 35 -2.27 -12.61 -2.23
CA VAL A 35 -1.27 -11.54 -2.05
C VAL A 35 -0.79 -11.03 -3.40
N TYR A 36 -0.46 -11.92 -4.34
CA TYR A 36 -0.05 -11.55 -5.69
C TYR A 36 -1.13 -10.76 -6.41
N ASP A 37 -2.36 -11.27 -6.43
CA ASP A 37 -3.49 -10.59 -7.06
C ASP A 37 -3.71 -9.22 -6.42
N PHE A 38 -3.59 -9.11 -5.09
CA PHE A 38 -3.66 -7.79 -4.47
C PHE A 38 -2.55 -6.88 -4.98
N LEU A 39 -1.29 -7.29 -4.91
CA LEU A 39 -0.14 -6.47 -5.27
C LEU A 39 -0.21 -5.99 -6.72
N PHE A 40 -0.60 -6.86 -7.65
CA PHE A 40 -0.43 -6.62 -9.08
C PHE A 40 -1.75 -6.49 -9.86
N ASN A 41 -2.83 -7.14 -9.44
CA ASN A 41 -4.05 -7.28 -10.25
C ASN A 41 -5.32 -6.69 -9.60
N ASP A 42 -5.18 -6.02 -8.45
CA ASP A 42 -6.32 -5.49 -7.72
C ASP A 42 -6.99 -4.34 -8.48
N PRO A 43 -8.25 -4.50 -8.93
CA PRO A 43 -8.95 -3.45 -9.66
C PRO A 43 -9.23 -2.22 -8.80
N ASP A 44 -9.25 -2.37 -7.47
CA ASP A 44 -9.45 -1.28 -6.52
C ASP A 44 -8.17 -0.47 -6.23
N SER A 45 -7.04 -0.89 -6.79
CA SER A 45 -5.76 -0.21 -6.61
C SER A 45 -5.41 0.64 -7.83
N PRO A 46 -5.10 1.94 -7.63
CA PRO A 46 -4.79 2.83 -8.73
C PRO A 46 -3.58 2.35 -9.53
N ARG A 47 -3.64 2.57 -10.84
CA ARG A 47 -2.61 2.15 -11.77
C ARG A 47 -2.35 3.21 -12.85
N ILE A 48 -1.08 3.36 -13.21
CA ILE A 48 -0.63 4.10 -14.39
C ILE A 48 0.25 3.24 -15.30
N GLY A 49 0.40 3.69 -16.55
CA GLY A 49 1.27 3.09 -17.56
C GLY A 49 0.60 1.98 -18.37
N ALA A 50 1.41 0.99 -18.76
CA ALA A 50 0.98 -0.03 -19.70
C ALA A 50 -0.24 -0.83 -19.19
N LYS A 51 -1.23 -1.04 -20.06
CA LYS A 51 -2.37 -1.94 -19.79
C LYS A 51 -1.92 -3.41 -19.70
N ASN A 52 -0.96 -3.79 -20.54
CA ASN A 52 -0.33 -5.12 -20.57
C ASN A 52 1.18 -4.95 -20.32
N PRO A 53 1.61 -4.70 -19.07
CA PRO A 53 3.00 -4.41 -18.76
C PRO A 53 3.90 -5.65 -18.84
N LYS A 54 5.14 -5.46 -19.28
CA LYS A 54 6.22 -6.44 -19.08
C LYS A 54 6.69 -6.44 -17.61
N LEU A 55 6.64 -5.29 -16.96
CA LEU A 55 7.00 -5.11 -15.55
C LEU A 55 5.96 -4.22 -14.86
N THR A 56 5.42 -4.69 -13.74
CA THR A 56 4.60 -3.86 -12.85
C THR A 56 5.41 -3.53 -11.60
N LEU A 57 5.60 -2.25 -11.33
CA LEU A 57 6.10 -1.75 -10.05
C LEU A 57 4.93 -1.63 -9.07
N VAL A 58 5.16 -1.94 -7.81
CA VAL A 58 4.17 -1.72 -6.74
C VAL A 58 4.75 -0.75 -5.74
N VAL A 59 4.19 0.45 -5.69
CA VAL A 59 4.65 1.50 -4.76
C VAL A 59 3.74 1.56 -3.54
N PHE A 60 4.33 1.36 -2.37
CA PHE A 60 3.72 1.64 -1.08
C PHE A 60 4.02 3.07 -0.68
N THR A 61 2.98 3.89 -0.49
CA THR A 61 3.12 5.35 -0.39
C THR A 61 2.17 5.97 0.63
N ASP A 62 2.49 7.19 1.06
CA ASP A 62 1.69 8.02 1.97
C ASP A 62 1.72 9.47 1.51
N TYR A 63 0.54 10.09 1.34
CA TYR A 63 0.40 11.49 0.93
C TYR A 63 1.03 12.51 1.89
N ASN A 64 1.33 12.16 3.14
CA ASN A 64 2.02 13.02 4.10
C ASN A 64 3.51 12.67 4.29
N CYS A 65 4.03 11.66 3.59
CA CYS A 65 5.44 11.31 3.68
C CYS A 65 6.29 12.21 2.78
N PRO A 66 7.27 12.98 3.32
CA PRO A 66 8.10 13.87 2.51
C PRO A 66 8.89 13.16 1.41
N TYR A 67 9.34 11.94 1.68
CA TYR A 67 10.08 11.14 0.68
C TYR A 67 9.16 10.54 -0.39
N CYS A 68 7.90 10.21 -0.06
CA CYS A 68 6.92 9.83 -1.06
C CYS A 68 6.67 10.98 -2.04
N LYS A 69 6.45 12.18 -1.52
CA LYS A 69 6.26 13.39 -2.34
C LYS A 69 7.45 13.69 -3.26
N LYS A 70 8.68 13.39 -2.80
CA LYS A 70 9.89 13.54 -3.62
C LYS A 70 10.00 12.46 -4.71
N PHE A 71 9.54 11.25 -4.40
CA PHE A 71 9.70 10.08 -5.25
C PHE A 71 8.58 9.92 -6.29
N ASP A 72 7.36 10.37 -5.98
CA ASP A 72 6.17 10.21 -6.83
C ASP A 72 6.39 10.67 -8.30
N PRO A 73 7.03 11.83 -8.58
CA PRO A 73 7.29 12.24 -9.97
C PRO A 73 8.21 11.29 -10.75
N TYR A 74 8.98 10.44 -10.08
CA TYR A 74 9.84 9.46 -10.75
C TYR A 74 9.02 8.34 -11.35
N LEU A 75 7.87 8.00 -10.75
CA LEU A 75 7.00 6.91 -11.21
C LEU A 75 6.40 7.24 -12.58
N GLU A 76 5.91 8.46 -12.75
CA GLU A 76 5.42 8.96 -14.03
C GLU A 76 6.55 8.99 -15.06
N LYS A 77 7.70 9.55 -14.70
CA LYS A 77 8.88 9.62 -15.57
C LYS A 77 9.36 8.23 -16.01
N ILE A 78 9.27 7.22 -15.15
CA ILE A 78 9.58 5.82 -15.51
C ILE A 78 8.59 5.27 -16.51
N VAL A 79 7.29 5.48 -16.30
CA VAL A 79 6.25 5.02 -17.23
C VAL A 79 6.36 5.69 -18.59
N GLU A 80 6.70 6.98 -18.63
CA GLU A 80 6.97 7.71 -19.87
C GLU A 80 8.21 7.16 -20.60
N LYS A 81 9.29 6.90 -19.86
CA LYS A 81 10.55 6.41 -20.42
C LYS A 81 10.51 4.94 -20.83
N HIS A 82 9.74 4.12 -20.13
CA HIS A 82 9.59 2.68 -20.37
C HIS A 82 8.10 2.34 -20.58
N PRO A 83 7.56 2.51 -21.81
CA PRO A 83 6.13 2.34 -22.09
C PRO A 83 5.57 0.94 -21.81
N GLN A 84 6.43 -0.06 -21.61
CA GLN A 84 6.10 -1.42 -21.19
C GLN A 84 5.99 -1.60 -19.66
N VAL A 85 6.23 -0.54 -18.87
CA VAL A 85 6.12 -0.54 -17.41
C VAL A 85 4.76 0.00 -16.98
N ALA A 86 4.26 -0.55 -15.88
CA ALA A 86 3.13 0.02 -15.15
C ALA A 86 3.48 0.18 -13.67
N VAL A 87 2.76 1.05 -12.98
CA VAL A 87 2.90 1.27 -11.54
C VAL A 87 1.54 1.09 -10.88
N VAL A 88 1.50 0.33 -9.78
CA VAL A 88 0.33 0.15 -8.91
C VAL A 88 0.58 0.83 -7.57
N PHE A 89 -0.38 1.62 -7.11
CA PHE A 89 -0.29 2.36 -5.86
C PHE A 89 -0.93 1.59 -4.69
N LYS A 90 -0.22 1.52 -3.56
CA LYS A 90 -0.67 0.94 -2.29
C LYS A 90 -0.52 1.97 -1.19
N PHE A 91 -1.62 2.39 -0.59
CA PHE A 91 -1.58 3.43 0.43
C PHE A 91 -1.34 2.86 1.83
N LEU A 92 -0.32 3.40 2.51
CA LEU A 92 0.01 3.11 3.89
C LEU A 92 -0.05 4.41 4.71
N PRO A 93 -1.22 4.78 5.26
CA PRO A 93 -1.42 6.06 5.94
C PRO A 93 -0.81 6.06 7.35
N PHE A 94 0.51 6.08 7.44
CA PHE A 94 1.26 5.99 8.70
C PHE A 94 1.47 7.33 9.40
N ARG A 95 1.32 8.46 8.68
CA ARG A 95 1.81 9.76 9.17
C ARG A 95 0.80 10.55 9.98
N SER A 96 -0.49 10.49 9.66
CA SER A 96 -1.58 11.20 10.36
C SER A 96 -2.96 10.70 9.91
N GLU A 97 -4.01 11.10 10.62
CA GLU A 97 -5.41 10.88 10.18
C GLU A 97 -5.68 11.40 8.76
N SER A 98 -5.10 12.55 8.41
CA SER A 98 -5.23 13.09 7.04
C SER A 98 -4.57 12.22 5.98
N SER A 99 -3.61 11.36 6.34
CA SER A 99 -3.11 10.34 5.41
C SER A 99 -4.19 9.33 5.06
N LEU A 100 -4.98 8.91 6.05
CA LEU A 100 -6.08 7.97 5.84
C LEU A 100 -7.18 8.63 5.01
N THR A 101 -7.57 9.86 5.32
CA THR A 101 -8.57 10.61 4.54
C THR A 101 -8.13 10.74 3.08
N ALA A 102 -6.93 11.25 2.82
CA ALA A 102 -6.42 11.42 1.45
C ALA A 102 -6.30 10.09 0.69
N ALA A 103 -5.82 9.03 1.34
CA ALA A 103 -5.75 7.69 0.74
C ALA A 103 -7.14 7.15 0.37
N ARG A 104 -8.12 7.31 1.26
CA ARG A 104 -9.49 6.83 1.01
C ARG A 104 -10.17 7.61 -0.11
N ASP A 105 -9.96 8.92 -0.17
CA ASP A 105 -10.42 9.75 -1.28
C ASP A 105 -9.79 9.30 -2.60
N ALA A 106 -8.48 9.08 -2.62
CA ALA A 106 -7.77 8.69 -3.83
C ALA A 106 -8.26 7.34 -4.39
N LEU A 107 -8.52 6.38 -3.49
CA LEU A 107 -9.13 5.09 -3.85
C LEU A 107 -10.57 5.25 -4.36
N THR A 108 -11.34 6.16 -3.78
CA THR A 108 -12.73 6.42 -4.20
C THR A 108 -12.76 7.12 -5.56
N VAL A 109 -11.85 8.07 -5.80
CA VAL A 109 -11.63 8.69 -7.10
C VAL A 109 -11.24 7.63 -8.12
N TRP A 110 -10.29 6.75 -7.83
CA TRP A 110 -9.90 5.68 -8.75
C TRP A 110 -11.07 4.81 -9.20
N ARG A 111 -11.97 4.43 -8.28
CA ARG A 111 -13.15 3.61 -8.63
C ARG A 111 -14.21 4.36 -9.44
N SER A 112 -14.45 5.63 -9.11
CA SER A 112 -15.57 6.40 -9.68
C SER A 112 -15.19 7.25 -10.90
N HIS A 113 -13.93 7.66 -10.97
CA HIS A 113 -13.36 8.70 -11.82
C HIS A 113 -11.88 8.38 -12.11
N PRO A 114 -11.57 7.18 -12.65
CA PRO A 114 -10.18 6.71 -12.83
C PRO A 114 -9.33 7.66 -13.68
N GLU A 115 -9.94 8.38 -14.62
CA GLU A 115 -9.27 9.34 -15.48
C GLU A 115 -8.81 10.62 -14.75
N GLN A 116 -9.41 10.96 -13.60
CA GLN A 116 -9.01 12.10 -12.76
C GLN A 116 -8.05 11.70 -11.64
N PHE A 117 -7.82 10.39 -11.42
CA PHE A 117 -6.98 9.89 -10.33
C PHE A 117 -5.60 10.55 -10.31
N MET A 118 -4.89 10.57 -11.45
CA MET A 118 -3.52 11.09 -11.47
C MET A 118 -3.45 12.58 -11.15
N LYS A 119 -4.36 13.38 -11.71
CA LYS A 119 -4.46 14.80 -11.39
C LYS A 119 -4.72 15.03 -9.89
N PHE A 120 -5.52 14.17 -9.27
CA PHE A 120 -5.75 14.20 -7.82
C PHE A 120 -4.49 13.78 -7.04
N ASN A 121 -3.86 12.66 -7.42
CA ASN A 121 -2.64 12.12 -6.82
C ASN A 121 -1.51 13.15 -6.84
N GLU A 122 -1.20 13.72 -8.01
CA GLU A 122 -0.18 14.75 -8.21
C GLU A 122 -0.44 15.97 -7.33
N THR A 123 -1.70 16.43 -7.25
CA THR A 123 -2.05 17.59 -6.43
C THR A 123 -1.81 17.33 -4.94
N LEU A 124 -2.16 16.13 -4.46
CA LEU A 124 -1.89 15.73 -3.09
C LEU A 124 -0.37 15.60 -2.86
N MET A 125 0.35 14.90 -3.72
CA MET A 125 1.79 14.68 -3.59
C MET A 125 2.59 15.99 -3.66
N ALA A 126 2.22 16.92 -4.53
CA ALA A 126 2.90 18.21 -4.66
C ALA A 126 2.70 19.15 -3.46
N LYS A 127 1.65 18.94 -2.64
CA LYS A 127 1.40 19.79 -1.47
C LYS A 127 2.56 19.68 -0.47
N LYS A 128 3.11 20.82 -0.06
CA LYS A 128 4.08 20.89 1.05
C LYS A 128 3.42 20.71 2.41
N GLY A 129 4.11 20.00 3.30
CA GLY A 129 3.65 19.73 4.66
C GLY A 129 2.48 18.75 4.71
N TYR A 130 1.91 18.61 5.91
CA TYR A 130 0.81 17.67 6.18
C TYR A 130 -0.50 18.16 5.58
N HIS A 131 -1.32 17.25 5.10
CA HIS A 131 -2.69 17.50 4.67
C HIS A 131 -3.61 17.77 5.86
N ASP A 132 -4.65 18.54 5.56
CA ASP A 132 -5.86 18.78 6.33
C ASP A 132 -7.07 18.71 5.37
N ASP A 133 -8.28 18.77 5.92
CA ASP A 133 -9.51 18.66 5.13
C ASP A 133 -9.60 19.72 4.03
N ALA A 134 -9.20 20.96 4.32
CA ALA A 134 -9.23 22.05 3.36
C ALA A 134 -8.31 21.81 2.16
N SER A 135 -7.09 21.31 2.42
CA SER A 135 -6.14 21.00 1.35
C SER A 135 -6.54 19.79 0.52
N ILE A 136 -7.23 18.80 1.10
CA ILE A 136 -7.76 17.64 0.40
C ILE A 136 -8.93 18.09 -0.50
N GLN A 137 -9.85 18.91 0.02
CA GLN A 137 -10.94 19.50 -0.77
C GLN A 137 -10.43 20.36 -1.94
N GLU A 138 -9.38 21.16 -1.73
CA GLU A 138 -8.75 21.91 -2.81
C GLU A 138 -8.13 20.98 -3.87
N ALA A 139 -7.55 19.85 -3.45
CA ALA A 139 -7.05 18.84 -4.38
C ALA A 139 -8.19 18.21 -5.20
N GLN A 140 -9.32 17.90 -4.57
CA GLN A 140 -10.51 17.39 -5.26
C GLN A 140 -11.00 18.41 -6.31
N LYS A 141 -11.12 19.69 -5.92
CA LYS A 141 -11.52 20.78 -6.82
C LYS A 141 -10.60 20.92 -8.01
N ARG A 142 -9.29 20.88 -7.82
CA ARG A 142 -8.30 20.96 -8.90
C ARG A 142 -8.40 19.76 -9.84
N ALA A 143 -8.61 18.57 -9.29
CA ALA A 143 -8.81 17.36 -10.07
C ALA A 143 -10.16 17.31 -10.81
N GLY A 144 -11.13 18.14 -10.41
CA GLY A 144 -12.48 18.15 -10.98
C GLY A 144 -13.35 17.01 -10.45
N VAL A 145 -13.08 16.55 -9.23
CA VAL A 145 -13.82 15.49 -8.53
C VAL A 145 -14.44 16.04 -7.25
N ASN A 146 -15.40 15.31 -6.69
CA ASN A 146 -16.02 15.64 -5.41
C ASN A 146 -16.23 14.34 -4.63
N VAL A 147 -15.44 14.12 -3.57
CA VAL A 147 -15.61 12.99 -2.67
C VAL A 147 -16.13 13.55 -1.34
N ALA A 148 -17.45 13.60 -1.22
CA ALA A 148 -18.10 14.05 0.02
C ALA A 148 -17.92 13.02 1.15
N THR A 149 -17.91 11.73 0.81
CA THR A 149 -17.64 10.64 1.74
C THR A 149 -16.93 9.53 0.97
N PRO A 150 -15.72 9.10 1.38
CA PRO A 150 -15.07 7.96 0.76
C PRO A 150 -15.89 6.69 0.97
N ASP A 151 -15.95 5.82 -0.04
CA ASP A 151 -16.72 4.58 0.07
C ASP A 151 -16.11 3.59 1.08
N ASP A 152 -16.85 2.55 1.45
CA ASP A 152 -16.40 1.55 2.42
C ASP A 152 -15.26 0.67 1.87
N THR A 153 -15.24 0.41 0.57
CA THR A 153 -14.19 -0.37 -0.12
C THR A 153 -12.83 0.29 0.06
N SER A 154 -12.76 1.62 0.07
CA SER A 154 -11.52 2.37 0.30
C SER A 154 -10.83 1.97 1.61
N LEU A 155 -11.60 1.80 2.70
CA LEU A 155 -11.06 1.42 3.99
C LEU A 155 -10.59 -0.05 3.99
N VAL A 156 -11.32 -0.93 3.30
CA VAL A 156 -10.93 -2.34 3.12
C VAL A 156 -9.61 -2.44 2.36
N THR A 157 -9.45 -1.68 1.28
CA THR A 157 -8.22 -1.66 0.47
C THR A 157 -7.03 -1.11 1.24
N VAL A 158 -7.21 -0.06 2.06
CA VAL A 158 -6.16 0.44 2.96
C VAL A 158 -5.78 -0.62 4.00
N LYS A 159 -6.75 -1.25 4.67
CA LYS A 159 -6.49 -2.31 5.65
C LYS A 159 -5.72 -3.47 5.03
N ARG A 160 -6.08 -3.88 3.80
CA ARG A 160 -5.38 -4.92 3.06
C ARG A 160 -3.95 -4.51 2.70
N SER A 161 -3.73 -3.24 2.31
CA SER A 161 -2.38 -2.69 2.09
C SER A 161 -1.52 -2.78 3.34
N LEU A 162 -2.06 -2.41 4.51
CA LEU A 162 -1.35 -2.48 5.80
C LEU A 162 -0.94 -3.91 6.16
N ILE A 163 -1.86 -4.87 6.05
CA ILE A 163 -1.59 -6.29 6.34
C ILE A 163 -0.50 -6.85 5.42
N ILE A 164 -0.56 -6.50 4.13
CA ILE A 164 0.41 -7.00 3.15
C ILE A 164 1.77 -6.33 3.34
N ALA A 165 1.81 -5.03 3.65
CA ALA A 165 3.04 -4.34 4.00
C ALA A 165 3.72 -4.98 5.21
N GLU A 166 2.97 -5.29 6.27
CA GLU A 166 3.47 -5.99 7.45
C GLU A 166 4.06 -7.36 7.08
N LYS A 167 3.33 -8.17 6.29
CA LYS A 167 3.81 -9.49 5.82
C LYS A 167 5.08 -9.42 4.98
N LEU A 168 5.26 -8.34 4.21
CA LEU A 168 6.46 -8.10 3.41
C LEU A 168 7.59 -7.42 4.20
N GLY A 169 7.39 -7.14 5.50
CA GLY A 169 8.38 -6.46 6.33
C GLY A 169 8.57 -4.98 5.99
N ILE A 170 7.59 -4.36 5.32
CA ILE A 170 7.62 -2.93 4.95
C ILE A 170 7.25 -2.09 6.18
N GLN A 171 8.24 -1.40 6.73
CA GLN A 171 8.11 -0.59 7.95
C GLN A 171 7.95 0.92 7.69
N GLY A 172 7.98 1.35 6.43
CA GLY A 172 7.93 2.77 6.09
C GLY A 172 7.64 3.02 4.61
N THR A 173 7.41 4.29 4.29
CA THR A 173 7.12 4.76 2.94
C THR A 173 8.12 5.84 2.49
N PRO A 174 8.44 5.94 1.18
CA PRO A 174 8.00 5.02 0.12
C PRO A 174 8.70 3.66 0.23
N ALA A 175 8.10 2.63 -0.34
CA ALA A 175 8.75 1.35 -0.58
C ALA A 175 8.23 0.78 -1.90
N THR A 176 9.11 0.30 -2.77
CA THR A 176 8.73 -0.09 -4.15
C THR A 176 9.18 -1.51 -4.45
N LEU A 177 8.24 -2.38 -4.84
CA LEU A 177 8.58 -3.67 -5.43
C LEU A 177 9.00 -3.47 -6.89
N ILE A 178 10.18 -3.99 -7.23
CA ILE A 178 10.78 -3.91 -8.56
C ILE A 178 11.32 -5.30 -8.92
N GLY A 179 10.64 -5.98 -9.83
CA GLY A 179 11.00 -7.36 -10.16
C GLY A 179 10.77 -8.28 -8.96
N GLU A 180 11.83 -8.91 -8.48
CA GLU A 180 11.86 -9.72 -7.25
C GLU A 180 12.39 -8.95 -6.03
N GLY A 181 12.88 -7.73 -6.24
CA GLY A 181 13.46 -6.89 -5.20
C GLY A 181 12.48 -5.93 -4.55
N LEU A 182 12.81 -5.51 -3.33
CA LEU A 182 12.15 -4.42 -2.61
C LEU A 182 13.14 -3.26 -2.45
N LEU A 183 12.77 -2.08 -2.94
CA LEU A 183 13.47 -0.83 -2.71
C LEU A 183 12.82 -0.10 -1.52
N PRO A 184 13.45 -0.07 -0.32
CA PRO A 184 12.99 0.78 0.76
C PRO A 184 13.41 2.24 0.53
N GLY A 185 12.50 3.17 0.79
CA GLY A 185 12.74 4.59 0.59
C GLY A 185 12.79 4.98 -0.89
N TRP A 186 13.68 5.92 -1.19
CA TRP A 186 13.88 6.45 -2.54
C TRP A 186 15.39 6.57 -2.81
N VAL A 187 15.77 6.53 -4.07
CA VAL A 187 17.15 6.73 -4.57
C VAL A 187 17.14 7.79 -5.66
N PRO A 188 18.29 8.38 -6.05
CA PRO A 188 18.37 9.25 -7.23
C PRO A 188 17.74 8.61 -8.46
N PHE A 189 17.17 9.44 -9.36
CA PHE A 189 16.36 8.94 -10.48
C PHE A 189 17.15 7.99 -11.37
N GLU A 190 18.42 8.28 -11.62
CA GLU A 190 19.31 7.49 -12.48
C GLU A 190 19.49 6.07 -11.92
N GLN A 191 19.63 5.94 -10.60
CA GLN A 191 19.72 4.63 -9.94
C GLN A 191 18.38 3.90 -9.97
N PHE A 192 17.27 4.61 -9.77
CA PHE A 192 15.94 4.00 -9.86
C PHE A 192 15.65 3.48 -11.27
N ASP A 193 16.01 4.24 -12.29
CA ASP A 193 15.88 3.88 -13.70
C ASP A 193 16.74 2.68 -14.10
N GLU A 194 17.96 2.59 -13.57
CA GLU A 194 18.82 1.42 -13.75
C GLU A 194 18.18 0.16 -13.15
N MET A 195 17.67 0.23 -11.91
CA MET A 195 16.97 -0.89 -11.27
C MET A 195 15.75 -1.37 -12.08
N VAL A 196 14.97 -0.44 -12.64
CA VAL A 196 13.82 -0.76 -13.50
C VAL A 196 14.29 -1.41 -14.81
N THR A 197 15.34 -0.86 -15.42
CA THR A 197 15.91 -1.37 -16.67
C THR A 197 16.44 -2.79 -16.51
N ASP A 198 17.11 -3.09 -15.40
CA ASP A 198 17.63 -4.44 -15.13
C ASP A 198 16.50 -5.43 -14.83
N ALA A 199 15.48 -5.01 -14.07
CA ALA A 199 14.30 -5.84 -13.86
C ALA A 199 13.57 -6.17 -15.17
N LEU A 200 13.58 -5.28 -16.17
CA LEU A 200 13.01 -5.53 -17.50
C LEU A 200 13.80 -6.53 -18.35
N LYS A 201 15.12 -6.62 -18.17
CA LYS A 201 15.98 -7.58 -18.89
C LYS A 201 15.78 -9.01 -18.41
N ASN A 202 15.51 -9.18 -17.12
CA ASN A 202 15.35 -10.49 -16.47
C ASN A 202 13.93 -11.07 -16.57
N ARG A 203 13.13 -10.61 -17.55
CA ARG A 203 11.74 -11.02 -17.78
C ARG A 203 11.49 -11.41 -19.24
#